data_AF-A0A355SD56-F1
#
_entry.id   AF-A0A355SD56-F1
#
_cell.length_a   1.000
_cell.length_b   1.000
_cell.length_c   1.000
_cell.angle_alpha   90.00
_cell.angle_beta   90.00
_cell.angle_gamma   90.00
#
_symmetry.space_group_name_H-M   'P 1'
#
loop_
_entity.id
_entity.type
_entity.pdbx_description
1 polymer ?
#
loop_
_entity_poly.entity_id
_entity_poly.type
_entity_poly.pdbx_seq_one_letter_code
_entity_poly.pdbx_strand_id
1 'polypeptide(L)'
;INPDTKWGRCGIPFNRAVSFKNCDNLVIDGQGSTIIFEGLIQPFEFINCSNVLIKNISIDWNRPMFSEGRVLNNENDTIKAKIFDNYFINGGEPVWSFQDYDPATRRFGVFCPFCRGTSMELIAPQVVRFKFPDSGRVQIGSYLMFRHIGNYRPALYFFNCTNVNVENVTINANPGMGIIGHSSKDFIFRKLKVIPRDERIMSVNTDAAHFISCTGTIDFEDCYFQGMGDDAVNVHSFYFSVKKRFDDRTILATIEAVTQDCLFDSPSAGDCVEFIRRDTLLPYASGKIKFVETDPEDWSCTIRFSQPLPESFDNTDLISNVSRTAKLRFVRCLVKNIRARGLLIQTRGVIVKDCTFDHCTGTGIHIDTATGWFESMGARDIVIRDNRFIGCGYGPGTYKRTSGISVLTECEIPVAGVHRNITIKNNYIKGPGDTGIYISCTDGAVICKNNIEEVKNAIKIQYSNNIKLYENRTDR
;
A
#
# COMPACT_ATOMS: atom_id res chain seq x y z
N ILE A 1 -14.52 10.11 8.17
CA ILE A 1 -15.25 8.81 8.24
C ILE A 1 -14.19 7.75 8.47
N ASN A 2 -14.15 7.11 9.65
CA ASN A 2 -13.19 6.03 9.85
C ASN A 2 -13.61 4.89 8.91
N PRO A 3 -12.80 4.56 7.90
CA PRO A 3 -13.23 3.62 6.87
C PRO A 3 -13.38 2.22 7.42
N ASP A 4 -12.89 1.92 8.63
CA ASP A 4 -12.87 0.56 9.15
C ASP A 4 -14.07 0.18 10.04
N THR A 5 -14.30 -1.12 10.08
CA THR A 5 -15.09 -1.79 11.11
C THR A 5 -14.59 -1.44 12.51
N LYS A 6 -15.45 -1.62 13.53
CA LYS A 6 -15.12 -1.34 14.93
C LYS A 6 -13.74 -1.87 15.35
N TRP A 7 -13.34 -3.04 14.87
CA TRP A 7 -12.14 -3.74 15.32
C TRP A 7 -10.83 -3.21 14.73
N GLY A 8 -10.85 -2.54 13.58
CA GLY A 8 -9.65 -1.94 12.98
C GLY A 8 -9.28 -0.58 13.57
N ARG A 9 -10.16 0.03 14.37
CA ARG A 9 -9.96 1.39 14.89
C ARG A 9 -8.80 1.48 15.90
N CYS A 10 -8.16 2.64 15.93
CA CYS A 10 -7.15 2.96 16.93
C CYS A 10 -7.74 3.01 18.34
N GLY A 11 -6.91 2.70 19.34
CA GLY A 11 -7.33 2.66 20.74
C GLY A 11 -8.21 1.46 21.12
N ILE A 12 -8.59 0.60 20.17
CA ILE A 12 -9.32 -0.64 20.46
C ILE A 12 -8.32 -1.73 20.88
N PRO A 13 -8.46 -2.31 22.09
CA PRO A 13 -7.64 -3.45 22.51
C PRO A 13 -7.78 -4.61 21.53
N PHE A 14 -6.69 -5.33 21.33
CA PHE A 14 -6.61 -6.42 20.38
C PHE A 14 -5.72 -7.55 20.90
N ASN A 15 -5.95 -8.76 20.39
CA ASN A 15 -5.19 -9.93 20.81
C ASN A 15 -3.86 -9.97 20.08
N ARG A 16 -2.79 -10.34 20.79
CA ARG A 16 -1.47 -10.61 20.23
C ARG A 16 -1.12 -12.07 20.53
N ALA A 17 -0.61 -12.80 19.56
CA ALA A 17 -0.13 -14.16 19.80
C ALA A 17 1.29 -14.14 20.36
N VAL A 18 2.23 -13.53 19.63
CA VAL A 18 3.64 -13.48 20.03
C VAL A 18 4.18 -12.06 19.90
N SER A 19 4.79 -11.55 20.98
CA SER A 19 5.39 -10.21 21.03
C SER A 19 6.84 -10.32 21.51
N PHE A 20 7.77 -9.88 20.67
CA PHE A 20 9.19 -9.77 20.95
C PHE A 20 9.55 -8.31 21.18
N LYS A 21 10.20 -8.01 22.31
CA LYS A 21 10.54 -6.63 22.69
C LYS A 21 12.00 -6.55 23.12
N ASN A 22 12.73 -5.59 22.57
CA ASN A 22 14.14 -5.34 22.89
C ASN A 22 15.04 -6.58 22.68
N CYS A 23 14.73 -7.43 21.70
CA CYS A 23 15.54 -8.59 21.37
C CYS A 23 16.66 -8.21 20.41
N ASP A 24 17.84 -8.80 20.60
CA ASP A 24 18.95 -8.73 19.66
C ASP A 24 19.37 -10.15 19.24
N ASN A 25 19.66 -10.36 17.96
CA ASN A 25 20.04 -11.65 17.37
C ASN A 25 18.98 -12.75 17.56
N LEU A 26 17.72 -12.43 17.23
CA LEU A 26 16.59 -13.35 17.32
C LEU A 26 16.41 -14.16 16.02
N VAL A 27 16.34 -15.49 16.14
CA VAL A 27 16.00 -16.38 15.02
C VAL A 27 14.70 -17.13 15.30
N ILE A 28 13.75 -17.03 14.38
CA ILE A 28 12.51 -17.81 14.35
C ILE A 28 12.56 -18.70 13.11
N ASP A 29 12.75 -20.00 13.31
CA ASP A 29 12.75 -20.99 12.23
C ASP A 29 11.56 -21.92 12.40
N GLY A 30 10.60 -21.82 11.48
CA GLY A 30 9.41 -22.68 11.47
C GLY A 30 9.70 -24.11 11.02
N GLN A 31 10.87 -24.39 10.46
CA GLN A 31 11.24 -25.72 9.93
C GLN A 31 10.21 -26.31 8.95
N GLY A 32 9.54 -25.45 8.17
CA GLY A 32 8.48 -25.81 7.23
C GLY A 32 7.08 -25.87 7.84
N SER A 33 6.91 -25.50 9.11
CA SER A 33 5.63 -25.50 9.80
C SER A 33 4.66 -24.45 9.23
N THR A 34 3.36 -24.74 9.38
CA THR A 34 2.28 -23.76 9.19
C THR A 34 1.66 -23.46 10.54
N ILE A 35 1.61 -22.19 10.93
CA ILE A 35 0.88 -21.72 12.11
C ILE A 35 -0.51 -21.28 11.68
N ILE A 36 -1.52 -21.93 12.25
CA ILE A 36 -2.93 -21.65 12.02
C ILE A 36 -3.48 -20.84 13.19
N PHE A 37 -4.01 -19.66 12.90
CA PHE A 37 -4.63 -18.77 13.89
C PHE A 37 -6.15 -18.91 13.92
N GLU A 38 -6.75 -18.68 15.08
CA GLU A 38 -8.20 -18.64 15.29
C GLU A 38 -8.62 -17.28 15.86
N GLY A 39 -9.69 -16.70 15.29
CA GLY A 39 -10.22 -15.41 15.72
C GLY A 39 -9.41 -14.20 15.23
N LEU A 40 -9.70 -13.04 15.82
CA LEU A 40 -8.99 -11.79 15.54
C LEU A 40 -7.76 -11.71 16.44
N ILE A 41 -6.58 -11.91 15.85
CA ILE A 41 -5.29 -11.92 16.55
C ILE A 41 -4.18 -11.37 15.65
N GLN A 42 -3.26 -10.58 16.23
CA GLN A 42 -2.01 -10.20 15.58
C GLN A 42 -0.99 -11.33 15.79
N PRO A 43 -0.50 -12.00 14.74
CA PRO A 43 0.44 -13.13 14.85
C PRO A 43 1.75 -12.78 15.52
N PHE A 44 2.55 -11.88 14.91
CA PHE A 44 3.88 -11.56 15.39
C PHE A 44 4.10 -10.04 15.46
N GLU A 45 4.54 -9.60 16.62
CA GLU A 45 4.93 -8.22 16.90
C GLU A 45 6.41 -8.18 17.33
N PHE A 46 7.17 -7.26 16.75
CA PHE A 46 8.56 -6.98 17.06
C PHE A 46 8.71 -5.50 17.38
N ILE A 47 9.15 -5.19 18.60
CA ILE A 47 9.32 -3.81 19.08
C ILE A 47 10.75 -3.62 19.54
N ASN A 48 11.44 -2.59 19.02
CA ASN A 48 12.81 -2.25 19.40
C ASN A 48 13.80 -3.43 19.24
N CYS A 49 13.62 -4.27 18.21
CA CYS A 49 14.47 -5.45 18.01
C CYS A 49 15.56 -5.20 16.97
N SER A 50 16.70 -5.87 17.11
CA SER A 50 17.80 -5.84 16.14
C SER A 50 18.20 -7.24 15.69
N ASN A 51 18.66 -7.35 14.45
CA ASN A 51 19.19 -8.60 13.89
C ASN A 51 18.18 -9.76 14.01
N VAL A 52 17.00 -9.57 13.42
CA VAL A 52 15.90 -10.54 13.45
C VAL A 52 15.93 -11.37 12.16
N LEU A 53 15.83 -12.69 12.28
CA LEU A 53 15.64 -13.62 11.16
C LEU A 53 14.39 -14.45 11.36
N ILE A 54 13.44 -14.37 10.42
CA ILE A 54 12.25 -15.22 10.37
C ILE A 54 12.36 -16.08 9.13
N LYS A 55 12.27 -17.41 9.26
CA LYS A 55 12.38 -18.30 8.12
C LYS A 55 11.55 -19.58 8.19
N ASN A 56 11.28 -20.14 7.01
CA ASN A 56 10.66 -21.46 6.83
C ASN A 56 9.34 -21.64 7.58
N ILE A 57 8.47 -20.64 7.51
CA ILE A 57 7.19 -20.62 8.23
C ILE A 57 6.07 -20.15 7.31
N SER A 58 4.90 -20.77 7.46
CA SER A 58 3.65 -20.30 6.84
C SER A 58 2.67 -19.80 7.91
N ILE A 59 1.95 -18.72 7.63
CA ILE A 59 0.95 -18.10 8.51
C ILE A 59 -0.40 -18.17 7.81
N ASP A 60 -1.41 -18.75 8.46
CA ASP A 60 -2.75 -18.87 7.91
C ASP A 60 -3.83 -18.85 9.02
N TRP A 61 -5.09 -18.82 8.64
CA TRP A 61 -6.25 -18.83 9.53
C TRP A 61 -7.10 -20.08 9.34
N ASN A 62 -7.61 -20.60 10.45
CA ASN A 62 -8.63 -21.67 10.43
C ASN A 62 -9.91 -21.14 9.76
N ARG A 63 -10.36 -19.95 10.20
CA ARG A 63 -11.42 -19.17 9.55
C ARG A 63 -10.86 -17.80 9.15
N PRO A 64 -10.56 -17.55 7.86
CA PRO A 64 -10.14 -16.23 7.42
C PRO A 64 -11.28 -15.21 7.62
N MET A 65 -10.95 -13.93 7.79
CA MET A 65 -11.94 -12.85 7.96
C MET A 65 -12.37 -12.22 6.63
N PHE A 66 -12.48 -13.09 5.63
CA PHE A 66 -13.11 -12.86 4.35
C PHE A 66 -13.90 -14.12 4.00
N SER A 67 -14.88 -13.98 3.11
CA SER A 67 -15.61 -15.10 2.55
C SER A 67 -15.79 -14.94 1.06
N GLU A 68 -16.06 -16.05 0.40
CA GLU A 68 -16.21 -16.12 -1.05
C GLU A 68 -17.54 -16.76 -1.34
N GLY A 69 -18.29 -16.20 -2.29
CA GLY A 69 -19.60 -16.75 -2.62
C GLY A 69 -20.04 -16.40 -4.01
N ARG A 70 -20.97 -17.21 -4.54
CA ARG A 70 -21.59 -16.98 -5.84
C ARG A 70 -22.85 -16.14 -5.71
N VAL A 71 -22.99 -15.16 -6.58
CA VAL A 71 -24.18 -14.31 -6.67
C VAL A 71 -25.35 -15.14 -7.21
N LEU A 72 -26.47 -15.11 -6.49
CA LEU A 72 -27.72 -15.77 -6.88
C LEU A 72 -28.73 -14.76 -7.46
N ASN A 73 -28.81 -13.56 -6.86
CA ASN A 73 -29.76 -12.52 -7.23
C ASN A 73 -29.24 -11.14 -6.73
N ASN A 74 -29.63 -10.05 -7.37
CA ASN A 74 -29.21 -8.66 -7.12
C ASN A 74 -30.36 -7.63 -7.25
N GLU A 75 -31.62 -8.01 -7.00
CA GLU A 75 -32.80 -7.15 -7.16
C GLU A 75 -33.06 -6.19 -5.99
N ASN A 76 -33.64 -5.02 -6.28
CA ASN A 76 -34.17 -4.07 -5.29
C ASN A 76 -33.18 -3.73 -4.15
N ASP A 77 -31.96 -3.33 -4.53
CA ASP A 77 -30.87 -3.01 -3.58
C ASP A 77 -30.54 -4.16 -2.62
N THR A 78 -30.83 -5.40 -3.02
CA THR A 78 -30.58 -6.60 -2.23
C THR A 78 -29.76 -7.58 -3.04
N ILE A 79 -28.61 -7.98 -2.49
CA ILE A 79 -27.79 -9.05 -3.07
C ILE A 79 -28.05 -10.32 -2.26
N LYS A 80 -28.30 -11.42 -2.97
CA LYS A 80 -28.30 -12.79 -2.42
C LYS A 80 -27.09 -13.53 -2.95
N ALA A 81 -26.32 -14.13 -2.06
CA ALA A 81 -25.15 -14.93 -2.43
C ALA A 81 -25.15 -16.27 -1.71
N LYS A 82 -24.69 -17.32 -2.38
CA LYS A 82 -24.34 -18.60 -1.77
C LYS A 82 -22.85 -18.58 -1.44
N ILE A 83 -22.52 -18.53 -0.16
CA ILE A 83 -21.14 -18.60 0.33
C ILE A 83 -20.60 -20.02 0.13
N PHE A 84 -19.32 -20.15 -0.23
CA PHE A 84 -18.68 -21.44 -0.45
C PHE A 84 -18.50 -22.21 0.87
N ASP A 85 -18.55 -23.53 0.79
CA ASP A 85 -18.65 -24.41 1.95
C ASP A 85 -17.40 -24.39 2.86
N ASN A 86 -16.27 -23.88 2.35
CA ASN A 86 -15.05 -23.66 3.12
C ASN A 86 -15.09 -22.41 4.01
N TYR A 87 -16.16 -21.61 3.96
CA TYR A 87 -16.35 -20.44 4.81
C TYR A 87 -17.55 -20.61 5.73
N PHE A 88 -17.31 -20.73 7.03
CA PHE A 88 -18.38 -20.75 8.02
C PHE A 88 -19.02 -19.37 8.18
N ILE A 89 -20.35 -19.29 8.09
CA ILE A 89 -21.14 -18.04 8.20
C ILE A 89 -22.31 -18.26 9.15
N ASN A 90 -22.50 -17.33 10.09
CA ASN A 90 -23.56 -17.37 11.10
C ASN A 90 -24.73 -16.41 10.80
N GLY A 91 -24.54 -15.45 9.90
CA GLY A 91 -25.40 -14.28 9.81
C GLY A 91 -24.97 -13.21 10.81
N GLY A 92 -25.15 -11.95 10.43
CA GLY A 92 -24.70 -10.77 11.17
C GLY A 92 -23.30 -10.30 10.80
N GLU A 93 -22.53 -11.08 10.03
CA GLU A 93 -21.20 -10.67 9.56
C GLU A 93 -21.28 -9.33 8.80
N PRO A 94 -20.41 -8.36 9.12
CA PRO A 94 -20.39 -7.10 8.39
C PRO A 94 -19.85 -7.31 6.98
N VAL A 95 -20.36 -6.49 6.05
CA VAL A 95 -19.79 -6.36 4.71
C VAL A 95 -19.00 -5.06 4.67
N TRP A 96 -17.75 -5.11 5.14
CA TRP A 96 -16.87 -3.94 5.09
C TRP A 96 -16.62 -3.51 3.65
N SER A 97 -16.33 -4.49 2.80
CA SER A 97 -16.17 -4.30 1.37
C SER A 97 -16.42 -5.63 0.67
N PHE A 98 -16.77 -5.59 -0.61
CA PHE A 98 -16.67 -6.77 -1.46
C PHE A 98 -16.10 -6.42 -2.82
N GLN A 99 -15.67 -7.42 -3.57
CA GLN A 99 -15.26 -7.26 -4.95
C GLN A 99 -15.80 -8.39 -5.81
N ASP A 100 -16.29 -8.08 -7.01
CA ASP A 100 -16.66 -9.10 -7.98
C ASP A 100 -15.43 -9.86 -8.49
N TYR A 101 -15.65 -11.11 -8.88
CA TYR A 101 -14.63 -11.99 -9.41
C TYR A 101 -15.24 -12.87 -10.49
N ASP A 102 -14.57 -12.92 -11.64
CA ASP A 102 -14.99 -13.75 -12.77
C ASP A 102 -14.35 -15.15 -12.65
N PRO A 103 -15.16 -16.19 -12.39
CA PRO A 103 -14.65 -17.55 -12.26
C PRO A 103 -14.14 -18.14 -13.58
N ALA A 104 -14.58 -17.65 -14.74
CA ALA A 104 -14.15 -18.18 -16.02
C ALA A 104 -12.73 -17.72 -16.36
N THR A 105 -12.46 -16.42 -16.21
CA THR A 105 -11.12 -15.85 -16.47
C THR A 105 -10.18 -15.93 -15.26
N ARG A 106 -10.72 -16.27 -14.08
CA ARG A 106 -10.01 -16.27 -12.78
C ARG A 106 -9.38 -14.90 -12.48
N ARG A 107 -10.16 -13.84 -12.66
CA ARG A 107 -9.73 -12.44 -12.44
C ARG A 107 -10.68 -11.70 -11.51
N PHE A 108 -10.11 -10.79 -10.73
CA PHE A 108 -10.90 -9.79 -10.03
C PHE A 108 -11.66 -8.92 -11.04
N GLY A 109 -12.86 -8.50 -10.67
CA GLY A 109 -13.64 -7.54 -11.43
C GLY A 109 -13.39 -6.10 -10.98
N VAL A 110 -14.17 -5.19 -11.56
CA VAL A 110 -13.99 -3.74 -11.42
C VAL A 110 -14.86 -3.12 -10.33
N PHE A 111 -15.82 -3.87 -9.79
CA PHE A 111 -16.78 -3.38 -8.82
C PHE A 111 -16.35 -3.76 -7.41
N CYS A 112 -15.72 -2.79 -6.73
CA CYS A 112 -15.16 -2.96 -5.39
C CYS A 112 -15.63 -1.86 -4.43
N PRO A 113 -16.89 -1.88 -3.94
CA PRO A 113 -17.38 -0.87 -3.01
C PRO A 113 -16.89 -1.06 -1.57
N PHE A 114 -16.95 0.02 -0.78
CA PHE A 114 -16.61 0.06 0.65
C PHE A 114 -17.76 0.62 1.47
N CYS A 115 -18.03 0.04 2.64
CA CYS A 115 -18.81 0.60 3.76
C CYS A 115 -20.20 1.18 3.41
N ARG A 116 -20.91 0.58 2.45
CA ARG A 116 -22.24 1.04 2.00
C ARG A 116 -23.36 0.01 2.18
N GLY A 117 -23.04 -1.21 2.59
CA GLY A 117 -24.00 -2.31 2.76
C GLY A 117 -24.43 -2.52 4.21
N THR A 118 -25.50 -3.29 4.39
CA THR A 118 -25.84 -3.87 5.71
C THR A 118 -24.96 -5.07 6.02
N SER A 119 -24.98 -5.52 7.27
CA SER A 119 -24.51 -6.88 7.59
C SER A 119 -25.29 -7.95 6.81
N MET A 120 -24.68 -9.12 6.68
CA MET A 120 -25.28 -10.31 6.10
C MET A 120 -26.41 -10.84 6.97
N GLU A 121 -27.49 -11.30 6.35
CA GLU A 121 -28.56 -12.06 6.98
C GLU A 121 -28.58 -13.46 6.38
N LEU A 122 -28.45 -14.49 7.22
CA LEU A 122 -28.52 -15.88 6.80
C LEU A 122 -29.98 -16.27 6.56
N ILE A 123 -30.32 -16.68 5.34
CA ILE A 123 -31.70 -17.00 4.93
C ILE A 123 -31.91 -18.46 4.54
N ALA A 124 -30.82 -19.21 4.33
CA ALA A 124 -30.79 -20.67 4.19
C ALA A 124 -29.34 -21.14 4.46
N PRO A 125 -29.05 -22.46 4.57
CA PRO A 125 -27.68 -22.94 4.72
C PRO A 125 -26.75 -22.34 3.65
N GLN A 126 -25.72 -21.60 4.10
CA GLN A 126 -24.76 -20.86 3.26
C GLN A 126 -25.35 -19.81 2.32
N VAL A 127 -26.64 -19.47 2.42
CA VAL A 127 -27.25 -18.43 1.59
C VAL A 127 -27.49 -17.19 2.44
N VAL A 128 -26.82 -16.11 2.08
CA VAL A 128 -26.95 -14.81 2.73
C VAL A 128 -27.69 -13.82 1.84
N ARG A 129 -28.37 -12.86 2.47
CA ARG A 129 -28.82 -11.62 1.84
C ARG A 129 -28.24 -10.42 2.57
N PHE A 130 -27.96 -9.35 1.85
CA PHE A 130 -27.63 -8.05 2.44
C PHE A 130 -28.10 -6.93 1.52
N LYS A 131 -28.42 -5.77 2.09
CA LYS A 131 -28.79 -4.59 1.32
C LYS A 131 -27.54 -3.84 0.88
N PHE A 132 -27.51 -3.42 -0.37
CA PHE A 132 -26.43 -2.64 -0.95
C PHE A 132 -26.99 -1.75 -2.08
N PRO A 133 -26.87 -0.41 -1.98
CA PRO A 133 -27.25 0.49 -3.07
C PRO A 133 -26.42 0.17 -4.31
N ASP A 134 -27.01 0.11 -5.49
CA ASP A 134 -26.33 -0.29 -6.74
C ASP A 134 -26.09 -1.80 -6.90
N SER A 135 -26.88 -2.62 -6.20
CA SER A 135 -26.89 -4.10 -6.33
C SER A 135 -26.88 -4.59 -7.79
N GLY A 136 -27.60 -3.90 -8.69
CA GLY A 136 -27.66 -4.21 -10.13
C GLY A 136 -26.31 -4.18 -10.87
N ARG A 137 -25.24 -3.64 -10.27
CA ARG A 137 -23.88 -3.68 -10.84
C ARG A 137 -23.17 -5.02 -10.63
N VAL A 138 -23.65 -5.85 -9.71
CA VAL A 138 -23.12 -7.19 -9.46
C VAL A 138 -23.75 -8.16 -10.46
N GLN A 139 -22.94 -8.97 -11.15
CA GLN A 139 -23.46 -9.93 -12.12
C GLN A 139 -23.95 -11.23 -11.44
N ILE A 140 -25.15 -11.70 -11.81
CA ILE A 140 -25.64 -13.02 -11.37
C ILE A 140 -24.71 -14.12 -11.91
N GLY A 141 -24.30 -15.05 -11.04
CA GLY A 141 -23.39 -16.13 -11.38
C GLY A 141 -21.91 -15.82 -11.21
N SER A 142 -21.50 -14.55 -11.10
CA SER A 142 -20.13 -14.20 -10.71
C SER A 142 -19.87 -14.53 -9.24
N TYR A 143 -18.61 -14.49 -8.84
CA TYR A 143 -18.23 -14.63 -7.43
C TYR A 143 -18.08 -13.26 -6.80
N LEU A 144 -18.31 -13.19 -5.49
CA LEU A 144 -18.03 -12.04 -4.64
C LEU A 144 -17.01 -12.44 -3.59
N MET A 145 -16.00 -11.59 -3.47
CA MET A 145 -14.98 -11.60 -2.44
C MET A 145 -15.38 -10.66 -1.33
N PHE A 146 -15.97 -11.18 -0.27
CA PHE A 146 -16.41 -10.40 0.88
C PHE A 146 -15.28 -10.21 1.87
N ARG A 147 -14.92 -8.95 2.15
CA ARG A 147 -14.07 -8.60 3.29
C ARG A 147 -14.97 -8.20 4.45
N HIS A 148 -14.85 -8.93 5.56
CA HIS A 148 -15.60 -8.63 6.77
C HIS A 148 -14.89 -7.60 7.65
N ILE A 149 -13.59 -7.41 7.46
CA ILE A 149 -12.74 -6.46 8.16
C ILE A 149 -11.68 -5.93 7.19
N GLY A 150 -11.29 -4.66 7.34
CA GLY A 150 -10.27 -4.05 6.49
C GLY A 150 -8.89 -4.18 7.09
N ASN A 151 -8.58 -3.34 8.06
CA ASN A 151 -7.27 -3.18 8.69
C ASN A 151 -7.36 -3.56 10.18
N TYR A 152 -7.45 -4.86 10.49
CA TYR A 152 -7.28 -5.29 11.88
C TYR A 152 -5.85 -5.02 12.35
N ARG A 153 -4.92 -5.96 12.15
CA ARG A 153 -3.51 -5.83 12.52
C ARG A 153 -2.68 -6.64 11.53
N PRO A 154 -1.43 -6.25 11.24
CA PRO A 154 -0.60 -6.96 10.29
C PRO A 154 -0.17 -8.35 10.79
N ALA A 155 0.13 -9.27 9.88
CA ALA A 155 0.64 -10.60 10.26
C ALA A 155 2.03 -10.51 10.90
N LEU A 156 2.94 -9.75 10.29
CA LEU A 156 4.25 -9.41 10.83
C LEU A 156 4.33 -7.90 11.07
N TYR A 157 4.45 -7.49 12.32
CA TYR A 157 4.58 -6.09 12.70
C TYR A 157 5.97 -5.78 13.22
N PHE A 158 6.63 -4.79 12.63
CA PHE A 158 7.94 -4.31 13.06
C PHE A 158 7.87 -2.83 13.40
N PHE A 159 8.06 -2.50 14.67
CA PHE A 159 8.16 -1.12 15.15
C PHE A 159 9.55 -0.87 15.72
N ASN A 160 10.22 0.16 15.20
CA ASN A 160 11.55 0.56 15.63
C ASN A 160 12.60 -0.58 15.61
N CYS A 161 12.57 -1.41 14.57
CA CYS A 161 13.48 -2.55 14.41
C CYS A 161 14.63 -2.24 13.45
N THR A 162 15.78 -2.91 13.59
CA THR A 162 16.93 -2.77 12.69
C THR A 162 17.43 -4.12 12.19
N ASN A 163 17.74 -4.23 10.89
CA ASN A 163 18.25 -5.44 10.25
C ASN A 163 17.31 -6.64 10.42
N VAL A 164 16.19 -6.60 9.70
CA VAL A 164 15.15 -7.64 9.70
C VAL A 164 15.26 -8.47 8.42
N ASN A 165 15.39 -9.79 8.57
CA ASN A 165 15.50 -10.76 7.49
C ASN A 165 14.30 -11.70 7.52
N VAL A 166 13.63 -11.86 6.38
CA VAL A 166 12.48 -12.74 6.20
C VAL A 166 12.76 -13.63 4.99
N GLU A 167 12.97 -14.93 5.24
CA GLU A 167 13.39 -15.89 4.22
C GLU A 167 12.43 -17.07 4.11
N ASN A 168 11.91 -17.34 2.92
CA ASN A 168 11.03 -18.49 2.68
C ASN A 168 9.83 -18.52 3.65
N VAL A 169 9.16 -17.37 3.77
CA VAL A 169 7.96 -17.19 4.59
C VAL A 169 6.74 -17.08 3.68
N THR A 170 5.64 -17.73 4.06
CA THR A 170 4.36 -17.62 3.34
C THR A 170 3.29 -17.02 4.26
N ILE A 171 2.59 -15.99 3.79
CA ILE A 171 1.40 -15.43 4.46
C ILE A 171 0.19 -15.76 3.59
N ASN A 172 -0.65 -16.66 4.08
CA ASN A 172 -1.80 -17.18 3.33
C ASN A 172 -3.09 -16.42 3.58
N ALA A 173 -3.26 -15.91 4.79
CA ALA A 173 -4.39 -15.06 5.15
C ALA A 173 -3.96 -14.11 6.27
N ASN A 174 -4.58 -12.93 6.32
CA ASN A 174 -4.53 -12.05 7.48
C ASN A 174 -5.74 -11.08 7.42
N PRO A 175 -6.44 -10.82 8.55
CA PRO A 175 -7.55 -9.85 8.63
C PRO A 175 -7.10 -8.37 8.54
N GLY A 176 -6.09 -8.07 7.73
CA GLY A 176 -5.42 -6.79 7.61
C GLY A 176 -4.30 -6.87 6.59
N MET A 177 -3.26 -6.07 6.78
CA MET A 177 -2.05 -6.11 5.95
C MET A 177 -1.20 -7.36 6.22
N GLY A 178 -0.36 -7.80 5.29
CA GLY A 178 0.59 -8.88 5.56
C GLY A 178 1.70 -8.43 6.51
N ILE A 179 2.44 -7.39 6.13
CA ILE A 179 3.62 -6.91 6.83
C ILE A 179 3.53 -5.40 7.01
N ILE A 180 3.79 -4.91 8.21
CA ILE A 180 4.04 -3.47 8.44
C ILE A 180 5.42 -3.30 9.06
N GLY A 181 6.23 -2.41 8.47
CA GLY A 181 7.44 -1.87 9.09
C GLY A 181 7.27 -0.38 9.34
N HIS A 182 7.34 0.07 10.59
CA HIS A 182 7.23 1.48 10.95
C HIS A 182 8.46 1.92 11.75
N SER A 183 9.04 3.06 11.38
CA SER A 183 10.22 3.66 12.02
C SER A 183 11.39 2.68 12.14
N SER A 184 11.51 1.78 11.18
CA SER A 184 12.45 0.66 11.18
C SER A 184 13.50 0.80 10.08
N LYS A 185 14.63 0.11 10.22
CA LYS A 185 15.79 0.25 9.34
C LYS A 185 16.25 -1.10 8.79
N ASP A 186 16.49 -1.16 7.48
CA ASP A 186 17.02 -2.31 6.76
C ASP A 186 16.14 -3.58 6.86
N PHE A 187 15.45 -3.89 5.77
CA PHE A 187 14.65 -5.09 5.62
C PHE A 187 15.11 -5.91 4.40
N ILE A 188 15.21 -7.22 4.57
CA ILE A 188 15.57 -8.15 3.51
C ILE A 188 14.52 -9.24 3.44
N PHE A 189 13.83 -9.33 2.31
CA PHE A 189 12.86 -10.36 1.99
C PHE A 189 13.41 -11.23 0.86
N ARG A 190 13.51 -12.54 1.12
CA ARG A 190 13.93 -13.54 0.13
C ARG A 190 12.89 -14.62 0.05
N LYS A 191 12.36 -14.87 -1.15
CA LYS A 191 11.34 -15.92 -1.35
C LYS A 191 10.11 -15.75 -0.45
N LEU A 192 9.77 -14.50 -0.10
CA LEU A 192 8.52 -14.18 0.59
C LEU A 192 7.35 -14.49 -0.35
N LYS A 193 6.30 -15.11 0.17
CA LYS A 193 5.05 -15.35 -0.55
C LYS A 193 3.88 -14.76 0.24
N VAL A 194 3.10 -13.90 -0.38
CA VAL A 194 1.78 -13.49 0.15
C VAL A 194 0.76 -13.94 -0.87
N ILE A 195 0.21 -15.14 -0.68
CA ILE A 195 -0.58 -15.86 -1.68
C ILE A 195 -1.71 -16.64 -1.00
N PRO A 196 -2.89 -16.79 -1.63
CA PRO A 196 -3.94 -17.61 -1.06
C PRO A 196 -3.48 -19.06 -0.88
N ARG A 197 -4.07 -19.74 0.10
CA ARG A 197 -3.91 -21.19 0.29
C ARG A 197 -4.98 -21.94 -0.49
N ASP A 198 -4.63 -23.11 -1.04
CA ASP A 198 -5.53 -24.02 -1.74
C ASP A 198 -6.32 -23.30 -2.87
N GLU A 199 -7.64 -23.49 -2.94
CA GLU A 199 -8.51 -22.87 -3.95
C GLU A 199 -9.04 -21.48 -3.54
N ARG A 200 -8.56 -20.90 -2.43
CA ARG A 200 -8.96 -19.54 -2.04
C ARG A 200 -8.53 -18.54 -3.12
N ILE A 201 -9.32 -17.50 -3.32
CA ILE A 201 -9.02 -16.41 -4.24
C ILE A 201 -8.18 -15.35 -3.51
N MET A 202 -8.51 -15.09 -2.24
CA MET A 202 -7.90 -14.01 -1.46
C MET A 202 -6.81 -14.47 -0.49
N SER A 203 -5.77 -13.66 -0.35
CA SER A 203 -4.74 -13.80 0.67
C SER A 203 -5.00 -12.89 1.86
N VAL A 204 -4.36 -11.72 1.91
CA VAL A 204 -4.56 -10.73 2.98
C VAL A 204 -5.61 -9.69 2.58
N ASN A 205 -6.34 -9.12 3.55
CA ASN A 205 -7.50 -8.26 3.27
C ASN A 205 -7.13 -6.90 2.67
N THR A 206 -5.92 -6.40 2.93
CA THR A 206 -5.39 -5.15 2.39
C THR A 206 -3.98 -5.36 1.81
N ASP A 207 -3.01 -4.48 2.07
CA ASP A 207 -1.68 -4.53 1.47
C ASP A 207 -0.90 -5.78 1.88
N ALA A 208 -0.06 -6.32 1.00
CA ALA A 208 0.86 -7.39 1.40
C ALA A 208 2.00 -6.88 2.27
N ALA A 209 2.61 -5.74 1.94
CA ALA A 209 3.65 -5.12 2.74
C ALA A 209 3.57 -3.59 2.70
N HIS A 210 3.76 -2.95 3.85
CA HIS A 210 3.57 -1.50 4.00
C HIS A 210 4.65 -0.93 4.92
N PHE A 211 5.38 0.09 4.44
CA PHE A 211 6.52 0.65 5.16
C PHE A 211 6.36 2.14 5.40
N ILE A 212 6.42 2.53 6.67
CA ILE A 212 6.13 3.88 7.16
C ILE A 212 7.40 4.44 7.78
N SER A 213 7.91 5.54 7.23
CA SER A 213 9.03 6.32 7.80
C SER A 213 10.25 5.45 8.14
N CYS A 214 10.50 4.45 7.31
CA CYS A 214 11.66 3.57 7.41
C CYS A 214 12.94 4.25 6.91
N THR A 215 14.10 3.70 7.28
CA THR A 215 15.42 4.10 6.75
C THR A 215 16.20 2.91 6.21
N GLY A 216 17.38 3.17 5.64
CA GLY A 216 18.21 2.12 5.07
C GLY A 216 17.65 1.60 3.75
N THR A 217 17.62 0.29 3.56
CA THR A 217 17.06 -0.34 2.34
C THR A 217 15.98 -1.37 2.68
N ILE A 218 14.86 -1.29 1.97
CA ILE A 218 13.84 -2.34 1.92
C ILE A 218 14.11 -3.14 0.65
N ASP A 219 14.50 -4.40 0.78
CA ASP A 219 14.99 -5.23 -0.32
C ASP A 219 14.15 -6.51 -0.48
N PHE A 220 13.37 -6.57 -1.56
CA PHE A 220 12.62 -7.76 -1.97
C PHE A 220 13.32 -8.42 -3.17
N GLU A 221 13.60 -9.72 -3.03
CA GLU A 221 14.18 -10.52 -4.11
C GLU A 221 13.54 -11.91 -4.17
N ASP A 222 13.14 -12.31 -5.39
CA ASP A 222 12.48 -13.59 -5.69
C ASP A 222 11.16 -13.81 -4.91
N CYS A 223 10.39 -12.74 -4.68
CA CYS A 223 9.14 -12.78 -3.92
C CYS A 223 7.88 -12.92 -4.81
N TYR A 224 6.80 -13.45 -4.24
CA TYR A 224 5.53 -13.67 -4.95
C TYR A 224 4.32 -13.13 -4.18
N PHE A 225 3.50 -12.33 -4.87
CA PHE A 225 2.36 -11.62 -4.36
C PHE A 225 1.11 -11.96 -5.19
N GLN A 226 0.05 -12.46 -4.54
CA GLN A 226 -1.21 -12.81 -5.19
C GLN A 226 -2.42 -12.69 -4.27
N GLY A 227 -3.55 -12.27 -4.84
CA GLY A 227 -4.87 -12.41 -4.23
C GLY A 227 -5.18 -11.43 -3.11
N MET A 228 -4.27 -10.54 -2.74
CA MET A 228 -4.52 -9.59 -1.66
C MET A 228 -5.58 -8.56 -2.05
N GLY A 229 -6.11 -7.92 -1.01
CA GLY A 229 -7.14 -6.92 -1.15
C GLY A 229 -6.64 -5.50 -1.36
N ASP A 230 -5.35 -5.17 -1.23
CA ASP A 230 -4.75 -3.88 -1.64
C ASP A 230 -3.32 -4.06 -2.21
N ASP A 231 -2.46 -3.04 -2.23
CA ASP A 231 -1.17 -3.12 -2.94
C ASP A 231 -0.24 -4.27 -2.55
N ALA A 232 0.68 -4.64 -3.44
CA ALA A 232 1.75 -5.55 -3.05
C ALA A 232 2.74 -4.90 -2.09
N VAL A 233 3.19 -3.68 -2.40
CA VAL A 233 4.09 -2.92 -1.52
C VAL A 233 3.76 -1.42 -1.58
N ASN A 234 3.61 -0.79 -0.41
CA ASN A 234 3.64 0.67 -0.24
C ASN A 234 4.86 1.08 0.59
N VAL A 235 5.61 2.11 0.16
CA VAL A 235 6.73 2.70 0.91
C VAL A 235 6.58 4.22 0.93
N HIS A 236 6.42 4.79 2.13
CA HIS A 236 6.17 6.21 2.30
C HIS A 236 6.59 6.74 3.68
N SER A 237 6.48 8.05 3.85
CA SER A 237 6.50 8.77 5.13
C SER A 237 5.20 9.61 5.24
N PHE A 238 5.07 10.49 6.22
CA PHE A 238 3.91 11.39 6.33
C PHE A 238 4.25 12.87 6.11
N TYR A 239 3.28 13.59 5.55
CA TYR A 239 3.21 15.04 5.62
C TYR A 239 2.71 15.48 7.00
N PHE A 240 3.38 16.47 7.57
CA PHE A 240 2.96 17.18 8.76
C PHE A 240 2.35 18.52 8.37
N SER A 241 1.13 18.75 8.81
CA SER A 241 0.45 20.03 8.74
C SER A 241 0.80 20.89 9.94
N VAL A 242 0.91 22.21 9.73
CA VAL A 242 1.14 23.18 10.79
C VAL A 242 -0.19 23.53 11.47
N LYS A 243 -0.35 23.14 12.74
CA LYS A 243 -1.50 23.56 13.57
C LYS A 243 -1.33 25.00 14.06
N LYS A 244 -0.11 25.39 14.42
CA LYS A 244 0.20 26.72 14.99
C LYS A 244 1.67 27.06 14.82
N ARG A 245 2.00 28.33 14.57
CA ARG A 245 3.35 28.88 14.68
C ARG A 245 3.48 29.66 15.99
N PHE A 246 4.52 29.38 16.78
CA PHE A 246 4.76 30.06 18.06
C PHE A 246 5.74 31.22 17.93
N ASP A 247 6.82 31.04 17.16
CA ASP A 247 7.86 32.05 16.91
C ASP A 247 8.49 31.87 15.51
N ASP A 248 9.66 32.44 15.28
CA ASP A 248 10.40 32.31 14.02
C ASP A 248 11.04 30.93 13.81
N ARG A 249 10.96 30.01 14.77
CA ARG A 249 11.65 28.70 14.76
C ARG A 249 10.79 27.53 15.22
N THR A 250 9.60 27.79 15.75
CA THR A 250 8.84 26.79 16.52
C THR A 250 7.41 26.72 16.04
N ILE A 251 6.95 25.50 15.77
CA ILE A 251 5.60 25.20 15.31
C ILE A 251 5.01 24.05 16.12
N LEU A 252 3.68 24.01 16.21
CA LEU A 252 2.91 22.82 16.52
C LEU A 252 2.48 22.18 15.20
N ALA A 253 2.76 20.89 15.04
CA ALA A 253 2.45 20.14 13.83
C ALA A 253 1.67 18.85 14.13
N THR A 254 0.99 18.31 13.13
CA THR A 254 0.15 17.10 13.21
C THR A 254 0.15 16.36 11.88
N ILE A 255 -0.29 15.10 11.88
CA ILE A 255 -0.59 14.35 10.65
C ILE A 255 -2.11 14.36 10.51
N GLU A 256 -2.64 14.90 9.41
CA GLU A 256 -4.09 14.95 9.13
C GLU A 256 -4.64 13.61 8.58
N ALA A 257 -4.03 12.50 8.99
CA ALA A 257 -4.40 11.14 8.65
C ALA A 257 -4.12 10.22 9.84
N VAL A 258 -4.71 9.03 9.83
CA VAL A 258 -4.41 7.97 10.80
C VAL A 258 -3.45 6.98 10.16
N THR A 259 -2.30 6.77 10.78
CA THR A 259 -1.31 5.77 10.36
C THR A 259 -1.90 4.35 10.41
N GLN A 260 -1.42 3.49 9.52
CA GLN A 260 -1.97 2.16 9.28
C GLN A 260 -1.75 1.21 10.47
N ASP A 261 -0.79 1.52 11.35
CA ASP A 261 -0.55 0.82 12.61
C ASP A 261 -1.06 1.57 13.85
N CYS A 262 -1.78 2.68 13.66
CA CYS A 262 -2.36 3.49 14.72
C CYS A 262 -1.35 4.12 15.69
N LEU A 263 -0.10 4.29 15.27
CA LEU A 263 0.92 5.02 16.04
C LEU A 263 1.25 6.36 15.37
N PHE A 264 1.29 7.44 16.15
CA PHE A 264 1.74 8.73 15.66
C PHE A 264 3.22 8.67 15.25
N ASP A 265 3.51 8.89 13.97
CA ASP A 265 4.87 8.93 13.43
C ASP A 265 5.54 10.24 13.84
N SER A 266 6.11 10.30 15.04
CA SER A 266 6.75 11.52 15.53
C SER A 266 8.18 11.68 15.01
N PRO A 267 8.60 12.86 14.51
CA PRO A 267 9.98 13.13 14.12
C PRO A 267 10.93 13.16 15.32
N SER A 268 12.25 13.18 15.05
CA SER A 268 13.28 13.21 16.10
C SER A 268 14.17 14.44 16.01
N ALA A 269 14.75 14.83 17.16
CA ALA A 269 15.80 15.84 17.18
C ALA A 269 16.97 15.40 16.29
N GLY A 270 17.46 16.33 15.45
CA GLY A 270 18.50 16.06 14.47
C GLY A 270 17.98 15.71 13.07
N ASP A 271 16.71 15.33 12.92
CA ASP A 271 16.12 15.04 11.61
C ASP A 271 16.14 16.26 10.68
N CYS A 272 16.36 15.98 9.39
CA CYS A 272 16.23 16.95 8.32
C CYS A 272 14.83 16.84 7.71
N VAL A 273 14.25 17.99 7.38
CA VAL A 273 12.92 18.07 6.76
C VAL A 273 12.95 18.92 5.50
N GLU A 274 11.97 18.70 4.63
CA GLU A 274 11.62 19.60 3.53
C GLU A 274 10.36 20.40 3.89
N PHE A 275 10.39 21.71 3.62
CA PHE A 275 9.22 22.59 3.66
C PHE A 275 8.57 22.60 2.28
N ILE A 276 7.26 22.40 2.23
CA ILE A 276 6.53 21.99 1.03
C ILE A 276 5.26 22.84 0.89
N ARG A 277 5.03 23.39 -0.30
CA ARG A 277 3.77 24.10 -0.59
C ARG A 277 2.62 23.11 -0.68
N ARG A 278 1.51 23.38 0.02
CA ARG A 278 0.37 22.45 0.13
C ARG A 278 -0.39 22.27 -1.20
N ASP A 279 -0.52 23.33 -1.99
CA ASP A 279 -1.25 23.37 -3.25
C ASP A 279 -0.57 22.58 -4.39
N THR A 280 0.76 22.59 -4.39
CA THR A 280 1.61 22.02 -5.45
C THR A 280 2.38 20.77 -5.02
N LEU A 281 2.51 20.55 -3.71
CA LEU A 281 3.37 19.52 -3.10
C LEU A 281 4.85 19.63 -3.48
N LEU A 282 5.28 20.81 -3.95
CA LEU A 282 6.66 21.09 -4.34
C LEU A 282 7.49 21.53 -3.12
N PRO A 283 8.61 20.84 -2.82
CA PRO A 283 9.57 21.29 -1.82
C PRO A 283 10.29 22.57 -2.25
N TYR A 284 10.37 23.55 -1.36
CA TYR A 284 10.99 24.85 -1.65
C TYR A 284 12.14 25.22 -0.69
N ALA A 285 12.23 24.59 0.48
CA ALA A 285 13.31 24.80 1.44
C ALA A 285 13.56 23.54 2.29
N SER A 286 14.64 23.53 3.06
CA SER A 286 14.97 22.47 4.00
C SER A 286 15.24 23.02 5.39
N GLY A 287 14.94 22.23 6.42
CA GLY A 287 15.19 22.57 7.82
C GLY A 287 15.84 21.43 8.58
N LYS A 288 16.49 21.75 9.71
CA LYS A 288 16.99 20.75 10.67
C LYS A 288 16.30 20.92 12.00
N ILE A 289 15.69 19.87 12.50
CA ILE A 289 15.00 19.86 13.79
C ILE A 289 16.04 19.89 14.90
N LYS A 290 15.90 20.86 15.82
CA LYS A 290 16.73 20.97 17.03
C LYS A 290 16.13 20.21 18.20
N PHE A 291 14.81 20.30 18.35
CA PHE A 291 14.07 19.71 19.47
C PHE A 291 12.65 19.35 19.03
N VAL A 292 12.12 18.28 19.60
CA VAL A 292 10.73 17.82 19.42
C VAL A 292 10.15 17.47 20.77
N GLU A 293 8.95 17.95 21.04
CA GLU A 293 8.09 17.49 22.12
C GLU A 293 6.84 16.88 21.51
N THR A 294 6.54 15.62 21.83
CA THR A 294 5.44 14.87 21.20
C THR A 294 4.30 14.71 22.18
N ASP A 295 3.07 14.93 21.71
CA ASP A 295 1.83 14.52 22.36
C ASP A 295 1.15 13.43 21.49
N PRO A 296 1.37 12.14 21.79
CA PRO A 296 0.78 11.06 21.02
C PRO A 296 -0.75 10.96 21.17
N GLU A 297 -1.34 11.50 22.23
CA GLU A 297 -2.78 11.47 22.46
C GLU A 297 -3.50 12.51 21.59
N ASP A 298 -2.93 13.72 21.47
CA ASP A 298 -3.41 14.77 20.55
C ASP A 298 -2.94 14.57 19.08
N TRP A 299 -2.17 13.52 18.80
CA TRP A 299 -1.55 13.28 17.48
C TRP A 299 -0.77 14.50 16.99
N SER A 300 0.02 15.10 17.87
CA SER A 300 0.76 16.32 17.56
C SER A 300 2.17 16.33 18.13
N CYS A 301 2.99 17.23 17.59
CA CYS A 301 4.31 17.50 18.11
C CYS A 301 4.67 18.98 17.98
N THR A 302 5.32 19.53 19.00
CA THR A 302 5.97 20.83 18.93
C THR A 302 7.38 20.65 18.41
N ILE A 303 7.67 21.26 17.27
CA ILE A 303 8.96 21.15 16.58
C ILE A 303 9.66 22.50 16.65
N ARG A 304 10.89 22.51 17.17
CA ARG A 304 11.79 23.68 17.11
C ARG A 304 12.94 23.42 16.15
N PHE A 305 13.11 24.29 15.17
CA PHE A 305 14.18 24.23 14.18
C PHE A 305 15.49 24.85 14.67
N SER A 306 16.60 24.37 14.12
CA SER A 306 17.95 24.88 14.42
C SER A 306 18.16 26.29 13.85
N GLN A 307 17.55 26.56 12.70
CA GLN A 307 17.54 27.85 12.02
C GLN A 307 16.12 28.44 12.01
N PRO A 308 15.97 29.76 11.82
CA PRO A 308 14.66 30.34 11.54
C PRO A 308 13.95 29.61 10.39
N LEU A 309 12.62 29.57 10.45
CA LEU A 309 11.76 29.14 9.36
C LEU A 309 12.09 29.98 8.11
N PRO A 310 11.94 29.41 6.89
CA PRO A 310 12.14 30.17 5.66
C PRO A 310 11.35 31.48 5.68
N GLU A 311 11.90 32.56 5.11
CA GLU A 311 11.22 33.87 5.07
C GLU A 311 9.84 33.76 4.37
N SER A 312 9.75 32.92 3.34
CA SER A 312 8.53 32.64 2.59
C SER A 312 7.64 31.55 3.22
N PHE A 313 7.88 31.16 4.48
CA PHE A 313 7.08 30.14 5.17
C PHE A 313 5.66 30.63 5.43
N ASP A 314 4.68 29.82 5.03
CA ASP A 314 3.26 30.04 5.25
C ASP A 314 2.70 28.97 6.20
N ASN A 315 1.73 29.32 7.02
CA ASN A 315 1.16 28.38 7.99
C ASN A 315 0.32 27.27 7.34
N THR A 316 0.02 27.35 6.05
CA THR A 316 -0.61 26.26 5.29
C THR A 316 0.39 25.27 4.71
N ASP A 317 1.70 25.57 4.76
CA ASP A 317 2.75 24.68 4.26
C ASP A 317 2.75 23.33 4.99
N LEU A 318 3.27 22.33 4.30
CA LEU A 318 3.50 20.99 4.80
C LEU A 318 4.99 20.76 5.09
N ILE A 319 5.28 19.82 5.96
CA ILE A 319 6.64 19.40 6.31
C ILE A 319 6.74 17.90 6.09
N SER A 320 7.84 17.43 5.48
CA SER A 320 8.11 15.99 5.35
C SER A 320 9.52 15.66 5.84
N ASN A 321 9.68 14.53 6.54
CA ASN A 321 10.93 14.12 7.17
C ASN A 321 11.81 13.33 6.19
N VAL A 322 12.80 14.01 5.59
CA VAL A 322 13.74 13.40 4.63
C VAL A 322 14.81 12.53 5.27
N SER A 323 15.00 12.63 6.60
CA SER A 323 15.88 11.71 7.32
C SER A 323 15.29 10.30 7.41
N ARG A 324 13.97 10.15 7.26
CA ARG A 324 13.22 8.88 7.34
C ARG A 324 12.74 8.40 5.97
N THR A 325 13.69 8.27 5.04
CA THR A 325 13.43 7.85 3.65
C THR A 325 14.23 6.60 3.31
N ALA A 326 13.57 5.43 3.30
CA ALA A 326 14.20 4.17 2.92
C ALA A 326 14.33 4.03 1.40
N LYS A 327 15.45 3.47 0.95
CA LYS A 327 15.59 2.99 -0.43
C LYS A 327 14.74 1.74 -0.65
N LEU A 328 14.30 1.51 -1.88
CA LEU A 328 13.55 0.30 -2.25
C LEU A 328 14.29 -0.45 -3.36
N ARG A 329 14.54 -1.73 -3.13
CA ARG A 329 14.98 -2.68 -4.16
C ARG A 329 13.91 -3.75 -4.31
N PHE A 330 13.38 -3.92 -5.51
CA PHE A 330 12.33 -4.88 -5.81
C PHE A 330 12.69 -5.65 -7.08
N VAL A 331 13.19 -6.87 -6.93
CA VAL A 331 13.89 -7.59 -8.01
C VAL A 331 13.42 -9.02 -8.18
N ARG A 332 13.17 -9.44 -9.43
CA ARG A 332 12.71 -10.80 -9.77
C ARG A 332 11.45 -11.23 -9.02
N CYS A 333 10.57 -10.27 -8.72
CA CYS A 333 9.31 -10.53 -8.05
C CYS A 333 8.16 -10.72 -9.05
N LEU A 334 7.15 -11.48 -8.63
CA LEU A 334 5.89 -11.65 -9.33
C LEU A 334 4.75 -11.03 -8.52
N VAL A 335 3.98 -10.14 -9.14
CA VAL A 335 2.73 -9.59 -8.61
C VAL A 335 1.61 -9.99 -9.55
N LYS A 336 0.66 -10.80 -9.09
CA LYS A 336 -0.35 -11.41 -9.95
C LYS A 336 -1.73 -11.40 -9.33
N ASN A 337 -2.75 -11.00 -10.09
CA ASN A 337 -4.15 -11.05 -9.66
C ASN A 337 -4.36 -10.45 -8.28
N ILE A 338 -4.26 -9.14 -8.19
CA ILE A 338 -4.40 -8.39 -6.95
C ILE A 338 -5.36 -7.23 -7.16
N ARG A 339 -6.12 -6.88 -6.13
CA ARG A 339 -6.51 -5.48 -5.91
C ARG A 339 -5.44 -4.92 -5.00
N ALA A 340 -4.81 -3.75 -5.19
CA ALA A 340 -5.06 -2.70 -6.17
C ALA A 340 -3.83 -2.46 -7.07
N ARG A 341 -2.89 -1.57 -6.70
CA ARG A 341 -1.65 -1.35 -7.48
C ARG A 341 -0.64 -2.46 -7.21
N GLY A 342 0.30 -2.64 -8.13
CA GLY A 342 1.48 -3.47 -7.83
C GLY A 342 2.35 -2.84 -6.75
N LEU A 343 2.96 -1.70 -7.05
CA LEU A 343 3.76 -0.92 -6.10
C LEU A 343 3.22 0.51 -5.99
N LEU A 344 3.09 1.02 -4.76
CA LEU A 344 2.99 2.43 -4.46
C LEU A 344 4.33 2.93 -3.92
N ILE A 345 4.95 3.85 -4.64
CA ILE A 345 6.32 4.32 -4.37
C ILE A 345 6.29 5.80 -4.05
N GLN A 346 6.54 6.15 -2.79
CA GLN A 346 6.57 7.52 -2.30
C GLN A 346 7.88 7.75 -1.52
N THR A 347 8.98 7.28 -2.12
CA THR A 347 10.32 7.30 -1.52
C THR A 347 11.42 7.61 -2.56
N ARG A 348 12.68 7.58 -2.15
CA ARG A 348 13.86 7.92 -2.96
C ARG A 348 14.83 6.76 -3.08
N GLY A 349 15.57 6.70 -4.20
CA GLY A 349 16.58 5.66 -4.43
C GLY A 349 15.94 4.29 -4.65
N VAL A 350 15.18 4.16 -5.74
CA VAL A 350 14.37 2.97 -6.01
C VAL A 350 14.88 2.21 -7.24
N ILE A 351 14.96 0.89 -7.12
CA ILE A 351 15.25 -0.02 -8.24
C ILE A 351 14.15 -1.07 -8.33
N VAL A 352 13.43 -1.09 -9.44
CA VAL A 352 12.49 -2.17 -9.81
C VAL A 352 13.01 -2.86 -11.06
N LYS A 353 13.37 -4.15 -10.95
CA LYS A 353 14.09 -4.87 -12.01
C LYS A 353 13.64 -6.31 -12.18
N ASP A 354 13.48 -6.75 -13.43
CA ASP A 354 13.19 -8.15 -13.79
C ASP A 354 11.89 -8.68 -13.15
N CYS A 355 10.92 -7.79 -12.86
CA CYS A 355 9.66 -8.15 -12.23
C CYS A 355 8.54 -8.34 -13.25
N THR A 356 7.52 -9.11 -12.87
CA THR A 356 6.28 -9.25 -13.64
C THR A 356 5.08 -8.78 -12.82
N PHE A 357 4.29 -7.90 -13.42
CA PHE A 357 2.99 -7.45 -12.93
C PHE A 357 1.92 -8.01 -13.87
N ASP A 358 1.06 -8.88 -13.36
CA ASP A 358 0.12 -9.70 -14.13
C ASP A 358 -1.31 -9.49 -13.61
N HIS A 359 -2.08 -8.69 -14.34
CA HIS A 359 -3.48 -8.35 -14.10
C HIS A 359 -3.77 -7.85 -12.68
N CYS A 360 -2.95 -6.92 -12.20
CA CYS A 360 -3.35 -6.04 -11.11
C CYS A 360 -4.57 -5.23 -11.57
N THR A 361 -5.60 -5.11 -10.73
CA THR A 361 -6.75 -4.26 -11.07
C THR A 361 -6.30 -2.82 -11.26
N GLY A 362 -5.32 -2.37 -10.48
CA GLY A 362 -4.72 -1.04 -10.55
C GLY A 362 -3.50 -0.96 -11.45
N THR A 363 -2.87 0.22 -11.46
CA THR A 363 -1.63 0.48 -12.20
C THR A 363 -0.50 -0.41 -11.66
N GLY A 364 0.34 -0.96 -12.55
CA GLY A 364 1.44 -1.82 -12.14
C GLY A 364 2.39 -1.15 -11.14
N ILE A 365 2.90 0.03 -11.48
CA ILE A 365 3.67 0.87 -10.56
C ILE A 365 3.08 2.27 -10.53
N HIS A 366 2.72 2.74 -9.34
CA HIS A 366 2.31 4.10 -9.07
C HIS A 366 3.39 4.81 -8.23
N ILE A 367 3.95 5.87 -8.77
CA ILE A 367 4.85 6.78 -8.06
C ILE A 367 4.03 8.03 -7.74
N ASP A 368 3.87 8.31 -6.45
CA ASP A 368 2.97 9.35 -5.97
C ASP A 368 3.53 10.09 -4.76
N THR A 369 2.85 11.16 -4.40
CA THR A 369 2.86 11.83 -3.10
C THR A 369 1.58 12.64 -3.05
N ALA A 370 0.79 12.54 -1.96
CA ALA A 370 -0.57 13.07 -1.97
C ALA A 370 -1.08 13.46 -0.58
N THR A 371 -1.99 14.42 -0.53
CA THR A 371 -2.68 14.83 0.71
C THR A 371 -3.94 14.01 1.00
N GLY A 372 -4.35 13.09 0.12
CA GLY A 372 -5.52 12.23 0.36
C GLY A 372 -5.35 11.31 1.58
N TRP A 373 -4.16 10.73 1.74
CA TRP A 373 -3.74 9.96 2.92
C TRP A 373 -2.62 10.64 3.71
N PHE A 374 -2.29 11.89 3.33
CA PHE A 374 -1.13 12.63 3.83
C PHE A 374 0.19 11.87 3.72
N GLU A 375 0.28 10.93 2.78
CA GLU A 375 1.50 10.17 2.54
C GLU A 375 2.47 10.99 1.67
N SER A 376 3.71 11.07 2.14
CA SER A 376 4.83 11.74 1.49
C SER A 376 5.85 10.68 1.05
N MET A 377 6.76 10.92 0.11
CA MET A 377 7.36 12.18 -0.31
C MET A 377 7.68 12.18 -1.80
N GLY A 378 7.82 13.38 -2.38
CA GLY A 378 8.31 13.59 -3.74
C GLY A 378 9.49 12.68 -4.09
N ALA A 379 9.21 11.75 -5.00
CA ALA A 379 10.07 10.63 -5.31
C ALA A 379 11.27 11.03 -6.18
N ARG A 380 12.45 10.48 -5.89
CA ARG A 380 13.71 10.84 -6.56
C ARG A 380 14.62 9.63 -6.79
N ASP A 381 15.43 9.67 -7.84
CA ASP A 381 16.45 8.65 -8.14
C ASP A 381 15.83 7.25 -8.30
N ILE A 382 14.95 7.11 -9.30
CA ILE A 382 14.19 5.90 -9.56
C ILE A 382 14.64 5.24 -10.86
N VAL A 383 14.84 3.92 -10.83
CA VAL A 383 15.12 3.10 -12.00
C VAL A 383 14.12 1.95 -12.08
N ILE A 384 13.27 1.97 -13.09
CA ILE A 384 12.33 0.90 -13.43
C ILE A 384 12.76 0.30 -14.76
N ARG A 385 13.30 -0.92 -14.74
CA ARG A 385 13.83 -1.53 -15.96
C ARG A 385 13.63 -3.03 -16.07
N ASP A 386 13.60 -3.53 -17.30
CA ASP A 386 13.57 -4.96 -17.58
C ASP A 386 12.31 -5.66 -17.00
N ASN A 387 11.21 -4.92 -16.78
CA ASN A 387 9.97 -5.45 -16.18
C ASN A 387 8.90 -5.75 -17.24
N ARG A 388 7.93 -6.58 -16.87
CA ARG A 388 6.76 -6.94 -17.70
C ARG A 388 5.47 -6.51 -16.99
N PHE A 389 4.62 -5.77 -17.70
CA PHE A 389 3.30 -5.36 -17.25
C PHE A 389 2.27 -5.95 -18.21
N ILE A 390 1.42 -6.85 -17.70
CA ILE A 390 0.52 -7.67 -18.51
C ILE A 390 -0.89 -7.51 -17.96
N GLY A 391 -1.79 -6.90 -18.74
CA GLY A 391 -3.20 -6.81 -18.39
C GLY A 391 -3.50 -5.97 -17.15
N CYS A 392 -2.60 -5.08 -16.71
CA CYS A 392 -2.80 -4.25 -15.52
C CYS A 392 -3.64 -2.99 -15.81
N GLY A 393 -4.20 -2.39 -14.76
CA GLY A 393 -4.85 -1.08 -14.84
C GLY A 393 -6.25 -1.08 -15.47
N TYR A 394 -7.02 -2.16 -15.27
CA TYR A 394 -8.38 -2.31 -15.81
C TYR A 394 -9.50 -1.94 -14.82
N GLY A 395 -9.16 -1.69 -13.55
CA GLY A 395 -10.14 -1.58 -12.46
C GLY A 395 -9.67 -0.68 -11.31
N PRO A 396 -10.16 -0.94 -10.07
CA PRO A 396 -9.80 -0.17 -8.88
C PRO A 396 -8.28 -0.05 -8.67
N GLY A 397 -7.83 1.13 -8.26
CA GLY A 397 -6.40 1.45 -8.10
C GLY A 397 -5.70 1.88 -9.39
N THR A 398 -6.43 2.12 -10.48
CA THR A 398 -5.85 2.59 -11.74
C THR A 398 -5.73 4.11 -11.74
N TYR A 399 -4.51 4.61 -11.91
CA TYR A 399 -4.23 6.04 -11.94
C TYR A 399 -4.01 6.54 -13.36
N LYS A 400 -4.73 7.62 -13.72
CA LYS A 400 -4.75 8.20 -15.07
C LYS A 400 -4.99 7.18 -16.19
N ARG A 401 -5.71 6.09 -15.86
CA ARG A 401 -6.00 4.96 -16.76
C ARG A 401 -4.72 4.33 -17.34
N THR A 402 -3.70 4.19 -16.49
CA THR A 402 -2.37 3.70 -16.87
C THR A 402 -2.18 2.23 -16.52
N SER A 403 -1.79 1.41 -17.49
CA SER A 403 -1.51 -0.01 -17.26
C SER A 403 -0.14 -0.26 -16.64
N GLY A 404 0.91 0.37 -17.18
CA GLY A 404 2.28 0.13 -16.76
C GLY A 404 2.69 0.97 -15.56
N ILE A 405 3.20 2.17 -15.84
CA ILE A 405 3.87 3.02 -14.86
C ILE A 405 3.25 4.42 -14.88
N SER A 406 2.77 4.88 -13.73
CA SER A 406 2.24 6.23 -13.56
C SER A 406 3.07 6.99 -12.54
N VAL A 407 3.64 8.12 -12.95
CA VAL A 407 4.30 9.10 -12.07
C VAL A 407 3.43 10.35 -12.04
N LEU A 408 2.90 10.71 -10.87
CA LEU A 408 2.10 11.90 -10.69
C LEU A 408 2.06 12.31 -9.23
N THR A 409 1.48 13.45 -8.95
CA THR A 409 1.07 13.83 -7.59
C THR A 409 -0.39 14.27 -7.61
N GLU A 410 -1.17 13.83 -6.63
CA GLU A 410 -2.54 14.30 -6.43
C GLU A 410 -2.53 15.64 -5.66
N CYS A 411 -2.43 16.73 -6.41
CA CYS A 411 -2.38 18.10 -5.89
C CYS A 411 -3.35 19.03 -6.64
N GLU A 412 -3.58 20.23 -6.09
CA GLU A 412 -4.47 21.24 -6.67
C GLU A 412 -3.83 21.89 -7.91
N ILE A 413 -2.57 22.29 -7.79
CA ILE A 413 -1.83 23.01 -8.83
C ILE A 413 -0.64 22.15 -9.27
N PRO A 414 -0.75 21.38 -10.37
CA PRO A 414 0.33 20.51 -10.81
C PRO A 414 1.51 21.32 -11.40
N VAL A 415 2.71 21.09 -10.88
CA VAL A 415 3.96 21.74 -11.31
C VAL A 415 5.10 20.73 -11.46
N ALA A 416 6.06 21.03 -12.33
CA ALA A 416 7.24 20.20 -12.49
C ALA A 416 8.15 20.24 -11.24
N GLY A 417 8.83 19.13 -10.96
CA GLY A 417 9.90 19.07 -9.96
C GLY A 417 9.51 18.50 -8.60
N VAL A 418 8.26 18.06 -8.42
CA VAL A 418 7.83 17.25 -7.26
C VAL A 418 8.59 15.93 -7.27
N HIS A 419 8.56 15.23 -8.41
CA HIS A 419 9.39 14.05 -8.67
C HIS A 419 10.62 14.42 -9.50
N ARG A 420 11.75 13.72 -9.31
CA ARG A 420 13.01 14.01 -10.03
C ARG A 420 13.81 12.77 -10.38
N ASN A 421 14.59 12.84 -11.46
CA ASN A 421 15.54 11.81 -11.86
C ASN A 421 14.93 10.39 -11.95
N ILE A 422 14.02 10.20 -12.91
CA ILE A 422 13.33 8.92 -13.12
C ILE A 422 13.80 8.28 -14.43
N THR A 423 14.22 7.02 -14.37
CA THR A 423 14.58 6.23 -15.56
C THR A 423 13.61 5.06 -15.72
N ILE A 424 12.91 5.02 -16.85
CA ILE A 424 12.01 3.93 -17.26
C ILE A 424 12.56 3.31 -18.53
N LYS A 425 13.20 2.14 -18.42
CA LYS A 425 14.00 1.57 -19.50
C LYS A 425 13.72 0.10 -19.78
N ASN A 426 13.57 -0.27 -21.05
CA ASN A 426 13.51 -1.68 -21.45
C ASN A 426 12.39 -2.49 -20.75
N ASN A 427 11.23 -1.87 -20.54
CA ASN A 427 10.06 -2.56 -20.00
C ASN A 427 9.13 -3.00 -21.14
N TYR A 428 8.42 -4.11 -20.93
CA TYR A 428 7.33 -4.57 -21.78
C TYR A 428 5.99 -4.23 -21.13
N ILE A 429 5.14 -3.48 -21.80
CA ILE A 429 3.81 -3.08 -21.31
C ILE A 429 2.77 -3.49 -22.34
N LYS A 430 1.86 -4.35 -21.93
CA LYS A 430 0.68 -4.75 -22.70
C LYS A 430 -0.52 -4.75 -21.78
N GLY A 431 -1.49 -3.88 -21.99
CA GLY A 431 -2.62 -3.80 -21.07
C GLY A 431 -3.79 -2.97 -21.58
N PRO A 432 -4.98 -3.13 -20.94
CA PRO A 432 -6.24 -2.56 -21.41
C PRO A 432 -6.41 -1.06 -21.09
N GLY A 433 -5.42 -0.42 -20.47
CA GLY A 433 -5.47 0.99 -20.09
C GLY A 433 -5.43 1.94 -21.27
N ASP A 434 -5.84 3.18 -21.04
CA ASP A 434 -5.69 4.24 -22.04
C ASP A 434 -4.23 4.65 -22.22
N THR A 435 -3.39 4.46 -21.20
CA THR A 435 -1.99 4.88 -21.21
C THR A 435 -1.04 3.75 -20.81
N GLY A 436 0.10 3.61 -21.49
CA GLY A 436 1.17 2.69 -21.10
C GLY A 436 2.02 3.26 -19.97
N ILE A 437 2.62 4.44 -20.21
CA ILE A 437 3.42 5.21 -19.24
C ILE A 437 2.86 6.63 -19.13
N TYR A 438 2.53 7.06 -17.91
CA TYR A 438 2.09 8.42 -17.62
C TYR A 438 3.13 9.13 -16.75
N ILE A 439 3.57 10.32 -17.15
CA ILE A 439 4.52 11.16 -16.40
C ILE A 439 3.92 12.54 -16.16
N SER A 440 3.89 12.94 -14.89
CA SER A 440 3.48 14.27 -14.46
C SER A 440 4.32 14.78 -13.31
N CYS A 441 4.35 16.11 -13.16
CA CYS A 441 5.00 16.80 -12.04
C CYS A 441 6.47 16.39 -11.83
N THR A 442 7.16 16.06 -12.93
CA THR A 442 8.49 15.46 -12.91
C THR A 442 9.51 16.41 -13.54
N ASP A 443 10.67 16.55 -12.91
CA ASP A 443 11.83 17.22 -13.51
C ASP A 443 12.97 16.21 -13.72
N GLY A 444 13.29 15.95 -14.99
CA GLY A 444 14.31 14.98 -15.37
C GLY A 444 13.77 13.55 -15.39
N ALA A 445 13.39 13.07 -16.57
CA ALA A 445 13.10 11.66 -16.78
C ALA A 445 13.66 11.14 -18.10
N VAL A 446 14.06 9.87 -18.11
CA VAL A 446 14.52 9.15 -19.29
C VAL A 446 13.61 7.95 -19.53
N ILE A 447 12.88 7.96 -20.64
CA ILE A 447 11.96 6.90 -21.04
C ILE A 447 12.49 6.30 -22.33
N CYS A 448 13.11 5.12 -22.27
CA CYS A 448 13.76 4.56 -23.44
C CYS A 448 13.68 3.04 -23.58
N LYS A 449 13.74 2.56 -24.82
CA LYS A 449 13.79 1.12 -25.12
C LYS A 449 12.58 0.31 -24.62
N ASN A 450 11.48 0.97 -24.24
CA ASN A 450 10.28 0.26 -23.79
C ASN A 450 9.50 -0.27 -25.01
N ASN A 451 8.87 -1.43 -24.87
CA ASN A 451 7.92 -1.94 -25.84
C ASN A 451 6.50 -1.85 -25.26
N ILE A 452 5.62 -1.11 -25.92
CA ILE A 452 4.30 -0.74 -25.39
C ILE A 452 3.22 -1.07 -26.42
N GLU A 453 2.30 -1.95 -26.07
CA GLU A 453 1.29 -2.56 -26.94
C GLU A 453 -0.11 -2.47 -26.32
N GLU A 454 -1.15 -2.48 -27.16
CA GLU A 454 -2.57 -2.59 -26.78
C GLU A 454 -3.12 -1.48 -25.86
N VAL A 455 -2.41 -0.34 -25.77
CA VAL A 455 -2.86 0.87 -25.07
C VAL A 455 -3.16 1.98 -26.07
N LYS A 456 -4.10 2.88 -25.75
CA LYS A 456 -4.47 3.99 -26.65
C LYS A 456 -3.34 5.02 -26.83
N ASN A 457 -2.64 5.33 -25.74
CA ASN A 457 -1.53 6.27 -25.69
C ASN A 457 -0.31 5.57 -25.08
N ALA A 458 0.73 5.31 -25.85
CA ALA A 458 1.90 4.61 -25.31
C ALA A 458 2.56 5.38 -24.16
N ILE A 459 2.78 6.68 -24.35
CA ILE A 459 3.42 7.56 -23.36
C ILE A 459 2.69 8.90 -23.33
N LYS A 460 2.32 9.38 -22.13
CA LYS A 460 1.71 10.70 -21.92
C LYS A 460 2.52 11.49 -20.88
N ILE A 461 2.85 12.74 -21.21
CA ILE A 461 3.63 13.64 -20.36
C ILE A 461 2.84 14.92 -20.13
N GLN A 462 2.73 15.36 -18.87
CA GLN A 462 2.08 16.62 -18.48
C GLN A 462 2.92 17.31 -17.39
N TYR A 463 2.84 18.63 -17.26
CA TYR A 463 3.43 19.40 -16.14
C TYR A 463 4.85 18.98 -15.74
N SER A 464 5.73 18.76 -16.73
CA SER A 464 7.04 18.14 -16.52
C SER A 464 8.12 18.80 -17.37
N ASN A 465 9.36 18.82 -16.86
CA ASN A 465 10.53 19.42 -17.50
C ASN A 465 11.62 18.36 -17.73
N ASN A 466 12.52 18.64 -18.69
CA ASN A 466 13.72 17.83 -18.94
C ASN A 466 13.45 16.34 -19.22
N ILE A 467 12.40 16.03 -20.00
CA ILE A 467 12.01 14.66 -20.34
C ILE A 467 12.67 14.22 -21.65
N LYS A 468 13.38 13.08 -21.62
CA LYS A 468 14.04 12.48 -22.79
C LYS A 468 13.34 11.17 -23.16
N LEU A 469 12.93 11.07 -24.42
CA LEU A 469 12.32 9.87 -24.98
C LEU A 469 13.10 9.40 -26.21
N TYR A 470 13.51 8.13 -26.24
CA TYR A 470 14.19 7.56 -27.41
C TYR A 470 14.05 6.04 -27.46
N GLU A 471 14.05 5.48 -28.67
CA GLU A 471 14.06 4.03 -28.92
C GLU A 471 12.88 3.25 -28.30
N ASN A 472 11.76 3.90 -27.96
CA ASN A 472 10.55 3.19 -27.52
C ASN A 472 9.81 2.64 -28.74
N ARG A 473 9.38 1.38 -28.66
CA ARG A 473 8.53 0.71 -29.65
C ARG A 473 7.08 0.80 -29.20
N THR A 474 6.20 1.17 -30.12
CA THR A 474 4.79 1.36 -29.84
C THR A 474 3.99 0.79 -31.01
N ASP A 475 3.29 -0.31 -30.77
CA ASP A 475 2.38 -0.89 -31.76
C ASP A 475 0.95 -0.48 -31.39
N ARG A 476 0.21 0.02 -32.38
CA ARG A 476 -1.22 0.33 -32.24
C ARG A 476 -2.06 -0.90 -32.51
#